data_AF-A0AAU2UUJ6-F1
#
_entry.id   AF-A0AAU2UUJ6-F1
#
_cell.length_a   1.000
_cell.length_b   1.000
_cell.length_c   1.000
_cell.angle_alpha   90.00
_cell.angle_beta   90.00
_cell.angle_gamma   90.00
#
_symmetry.space_group_name_H-M   'P 1'
#
loop_
_entity.id
_entity.type
_entity.pdbx_description
1 polymer ?
#
loop_
_entity_poly.entity_id
_entity_poly.type
_entity_poly.pdbx_seq_one_letter_code
_entity_poly.pdbx_strand_id
1 'polypeptide(L)'
;MIGNRTTHRTADGVRVPGTWRHAFICNGGSYFLTDLFIYADGLVDCWELVTLDEFEKKLHSGWVATSLPDGGRASAHALASWTFGEPRTWLTPELLLAEVRDTIDELNGRPDSTGRCLAAVDVFMGDRTEDNRAAARAAYLAIPETVRRYALGDMDRKDHPLQVLVAGPGGRAPDWPEEPVTQEAYDEAIAYFEERSRWIAEAPSRVPADGAADSFAPAVKVYHSYPRRALEHPGKQALRNDYPAAITLDEVTYPSVAHAYWARSVAAPEARSAVAAAETGAKARTLAAAAPRREGWEPARTAVMARLLRAKFEQHPELAAILLATGDATVIYDDADSGFWGDNGGRGRNWTGRLLELVRSELLARQARIE
;
A
#
# COMPACT_ATOMS: atom_id res chain seq x y z
N MET A 1 -8.50 -5.75 13.30
CA MET A 1 -7.55 -5.63 12.17
C MET A 1 -6.34 -6.52 12.42
N ILE A 2 -6.36 -7.73 11.86
CA ILE A 2 -5.13 -8.50 11.66
C ILE A 2 -4.38 -7.75 10.55
N GLY A 3 -3.35 -6.98 10.88
CA GLY A 3 -2.52 -6.31 9.87
C GLY A 3 -1.99 -7.32 8.85
N ASN A 4 -1.67 -6.89 7.63
CA ASN A 4 -1.22 -7.69 6.45
C ASN A 4 -0.17 -8.79 6.76
N ARG A 5 -0.56 -9.84 7.47
CA ARG A 5 0.25 -10.99 7.86
C ARG A 5 -0.09 -12.13 6.92
N THR A 6 0.37 -12.03 5.69
CA THR A 6 0.06 -13.04 4.67
C THR A 6 1.04 -14.21 4.78
N THR A 7 0.51 -15.43 4.76
CA THR A 7 1.28 -16.68 4.60
C THR A 7 0.61 -17.58 3.56
N HIS A 8 1.16 -18.76 3.35
CA HIS A 8 0.54 -19.80 2.54
C HIS A 8 1.08 -21.16 2.93
N ARG A 9 0.33 -22.22 2.58
CA ARG A 9 0.82 -23.59 2.53
C ARG A 9 0.64 -24.16 1.13
N THR A 10 1.38 -25.20 0.80
CA THR A 10 1.20 -25.96 -0.44
C THR A 10 0.50 -27.26 -0.12
N ALA A 11 -0.63 -27.52 -0.76
CA ALA A 11 -1.39 -28.76 -0.67
C ALA A 11 -1.61 -29.29 -2.10
N ASP A 12 -1.12 -30.49 -2.40
CA ASP A 12 -1.24 -31.12 -3.72
C ASP A 12 -0.76 -30.23 -4.89
N GLY A 13 0.29 -29.44 -4.65
CA GLY A 13 0.84 -28.48 -5.62
C GLY A 13 0.04 -27.18 -5.78
N VAL A 14 -1.06 -27.01 -5.04
CA VAL A 14 -1.87 -25.79 -5.01
C VAL A 14 -1.47 -24.93 -3.82
N ARG A 15 -1.32 -23.62 -4.05
CA ARG A 15 -1.06 -22.64 -3.00
C ARG A 15 -2.37 -22.31 -2.28
N VAL A 16 -2.43 -22.65 -1.00
CA VAL A 16 -3.54 -22.28 -0.12
C VAL A 16 -3.17 -21.00 0.63
N PRO A 17 -3.94 -19.91 0.48
CA PRO A 17 -3.72 -18.68 1.24
C PRO A 17 -3.87 -18.93 2.75
N GLY A 18 -3.11 -18.19 3.54
CA GLY A 18 -3.25 -18.20 4.99
C GLY A 18 -2.83 -16.90 5.64
N THR A 19 -3.06 -16.82 6.93
CA THR A 19 -2.59 -15.76 7.82
C THR A 19 -2.09 -16.38 9.13
N TRP A 20 -1.63 -15.55 10.05
CA TRP A 20 -1.21 -16.01 11.36
C TRP A 20 -1.35 -14.94 12.44
N ARG A 21 -1.49 -15.39 13.68
CA ARG A 21 -1.56 -14.56 14.89
C ARG A 21 -0.73 -15.17 16.00
N HIS A 22 -0.31 -14.38 16.98
CA HIS A 22 0.36 -14.94 18.15
C HIS A 22 -0.64 -15.67 19.05
N ALA A 23 -0.19 -16.77 19.65
CA ALA A 23 -0.92 -17.53 20.67
C ALA A 23 0.07 -18.13 21.68
N PHE A 24 -0.45 -18.61 22.82
CA PHE A 24 0.30 -19.42 23.75
C PHE A 24 -0.10 -20.89 23.60
N ILE A 25 0.88 -21.78 23.44
CA ILE A 25 0.65 -23.22 23.57
C ILE A 25 1.03 -23.66 24.98
N CYS A 26 0.12 -24.33 25.68
CA CYS A 26 0.40 -24.98 26.96
C CYS A 26 0.86 -26.41 26.71
N ASN A 27 2.13 -26.69 26.96
CA ASN A 27 2.69 -28.03 26.90
C ASN A 27 3.39 -28.36 28.21
N GLY A 28 2.93 -29.42 28.90
CA GLY A 28 3.50 -29.86 30.17
C GLY A 28 3.49 -28.79 31.27
N GLY A 29 2.48 -27.90 31.27
CA GLY A 29 2.34 -26.81 32.25
C GLY A 29 3.24 -25.60 32.00
N SER A 30 3.97 -25.57 30.88
CA SER A 30 4.71 -24.39 30.40
C SER A 30 4.03 -23.79 29.18
N TYR A 31 4.09 -22.46 29.06
CA TYR A 31 3.41 -21.68 28.03
C TYR A 31 4.41 -21.17 27.00
N PHE A 32 4.16 -21.43 25.72
CA PHE A 32 5.06 -21.08 24.64
C PHE A 32 4.40 -20.05 23.72
N LEU A 33 4.95 -18.83 23.69
CA LEU A 33 4.55 -17.83 22.72
C LEU A 33 4.96 -18.31 21.32
N THR A 34 3.98 -18.49 20.45
CA THR A 34 4.18 -19.01 19.10
C THR A 34 3.20 -18.37 18.12
N ASP A 35 3.35 -18.71 16.84
CA ASP A 35 2.46 -18.26 15.78
C ASP A 35 1.45 -19.37 15.49
N LEU A 36 0.17 -19.02 15.61
CA LEU A 36 -0.97 -19.80 15.18
C LEU A 36 -1.25 -19.48 13.71
N PHE A 37 -1.02 -20.43 12.81
CA PHE A 37 -1.30 -20.24 11.39
C PHE A 37 -2.71 -20.71 11.06
N ILE A 38 -3.42 -19.95 10.22
CA ILE A 38 -4.81 -20.19 9.83
C ILE A 38 -4.87 -20.19 8.30
N TYR A 39 -5.45 -21.22 7.71
CA TYR A 39 -5.48 -21.41 6.26
C TYR A 39 -6.90 -21.39 5.70
N ALA A 40 -7.03 -20.97 4.44
CA ALA A 40 -8.32 -20.81 3.76
C ALA A 40 -9.13 -22.12 3.67
N ASP A 41 -8.48 -23.27 3.70
CA ASP A 41 -9.13 -24.59 3.66
C ASP A 41 -9.63 -25.07 5.03
N GLY A 42 -9.51 -24.25 6.07
CA GLY A 42 -9.99 -24.57 7.41
C GLY A 42 -9.02 -25.36 8.26
N LEU A 43 -7.75 -25.49 7.84
CA LEU A 43 -6.70 -26.01 8.71
C LEU A 43 -6.06 -24.91 9.56
N VAL A 44 -5.65 -25.29 10.76
CA VAL A 44 -4.99 -24.42 11.73
C VAL A 44 -3.73 -25.11 12.22
N ASP A 45 -2.58 -24.44 12.15
CA ASP A 45 -1.32 -24.95 12.72
C ASP A 45 -1.09 -24.37 14.11
N CYS A 46 -1.12 -25.24 15.12
CA CYS A 46 -0.88 -24.92 16.52
C CYS A 46 0.19 -25.85 17.15
N TRP A 47 1.35 -25.94 16.48
CA TRP A 47 2.40 -26.99 16.63
C TRP A 47 2.07 -28.33 15.99
N GLU A 48 0.94 -28.36 15.29
CA GLU A 48 0.40 -29.48 14.55
C GLU A 48 -0.69 -28.92 13.66
N LEU A 49 -0.74 -29.38 12.41
CA LEU A 49 -1.78 -28.99 11.46
C LEU A 49 -3.05 -29.80 11.76
N VAL A 50 -4.10 -29.10 12.19
CA VAL A 50 -5.37 -29.71 12.61
C VAL A 50 -6.57 -29.10 11.92
N THR A 51 -7.66 -29.85 11.86
CA THR A 51 -8.98 -29.37 11.43
C THR A 51 -9.58 -28.41 12.46
N LEU A 52 -10.61 -27.65 12.06
CA LEU A 52 -11.34 -26.77 12.99
C LEU A 52 -11.94 -27.53 14.20
N ASP A 53 -12.48 -28.73 14.00
CA ASP A 53 -13.07 -29.53 15.09
C ASP A 53 -12.01 -30.02 16.08
N GLU A 54 -10.81 -30.34 15.60
CA GLU A 54 -9.66 -30.69 16.43
C GLU A 54 -9.06 -29.48 17.13
N PHE A 55 -9.02 -28.33 16.44
CA PHE A 55 -8.61 -27.07 17.01
C PHE A 55 -9.54 -26.64 18.16
N GLU A 56 -10.85 -26.78 18.00
CA GLU A 56 -11.83 -26.55 19.06
C GLU A 56 -11.54 -27.43 20.29
N LYS A 57 -11.29 -28.73 20.10
CA LYS A 57 -10.89 -29.63 21.20
C LYS A 57 -9.58 -29.20 21.87
N LYS A 58 -8.60 -28.71 21.10
CA LYS A 58 -7.33 -28.19 21.63
C LYS A 58 -7.51 -26.88 22.40
N LEU A 59 -8.48 -26.04 22.03
CA LEU A 59 -8.84 -24.86 22.83
C LEU A 59 -9.48 -25.28 24.15
N HIS A 60 -10.44 -26.20 24.14
CA HIS A 60 -11.12 -26.67 25.36
C HIS A 60 -10.22 -27.46 26.30
N SER A 61 -9.20 -28.17 25.78
CA SER A 61 -8.21 -28.84 26.62
C SER A 61 -7.18 -27.90 27.24
N GLY A 62 -7.15 -26.63 26.82
CA GLY A 62 -6.14 -25.65 27.21
C GLY A 62 -4.80 -25.78 26.48
N TRP A 63 -4.69 -26.66 25.47
CA TRP A 63 -3.49 -26.75 24.64
C TRP A 63 -3.19 -25.43 23.95
N VAL A 64 -4.19 -24.82 23.31
CA VAL A 64 -4.10 -23.42 22.88
C VAL A 64 -4.66 -22.57 24.02
N ALA A 65 -3.75 -21.96 24.77
CA ALA A 65 -4.07 -21.30 26.01
C ALA A 65 -4.72 -19.93 25.76
N THR A 66 -5.98 -19.79 26.18
CA THR A 66 -6.67 -18.51 26.26
C THR A 66 -6.73 -17.95 27.69
N SER A 67 -6.34 -18.77 28.68
CA SER A 67 -6.14 -18.39 30.08
C SER A 67 -4.71 -18.69 30.49
N LEU A 68 -4.11 -17.80 31.27
CA LEU A 68 -2.73 -17.89 31.72
C LEU A 68 -2.70 -17.75 33.25
N PRO A 69 -2.06 -18.67 34.00
CA PRO A 69 -2.01 -18.60 35.45
C PRO A 69 -0.92 -17.64 35.93
N ASP A 70 -1.16 -16.97 37.05
CA ASP A 70 -0.11 -16.27 37.80
C ASP A 70 0.98 -17.26 38.23
N GLY A 71 2.24 -16.87 38.08
CA GLY A 71 3.37 -17.78 38.30
C GLY A 71 3.60 -18.81 37.19
N GLY A 72 2.80 -18.81 36.11
CA GLY A 72 2.99 -19.70 34.96
C GLY A 72 4.29 -19.43 34.23
N ARG A 73 5.05 -20.49 33.90
CA ARG A 73 6.32 -20.36 33.16
C ARG A 73 6.05 -20.16 31.68
N ALA A 74 6.53 -19.05 31.14
CA ALA A 74 6.40 -18.67 29.74
C ALA A 74 7.75 -18.72 29.00
N SER A 75 7.70 -18.95 27.69
CA SER A 75 8.88 -18.98 26.83
C SER A 75 8.56 -18.45 25.44
N ALA A 76 9.49 -17.68 24.87
CA ALA A 76 9.55 -17.36 23.46
C ALA A 76 10.80 -18.06 22.91
N HIS A 77 10.60 -18.99 21.98
CA HIS A 77 11.65 -19.90 21.52
C HIS A 77 12.90 -19.16 21.04
N ALA A 78 14.06 -19.56 21.55
CA ALA A 78 15.38 -18.96 21.30
C ALA A 78 15.52 -17.46 21.64
N LEU A 79 14.53 -16.85 22.29
CA LEU A 79 14.54 -15.43 22.64
C LEU A 79 14.63 -15.22 24.15
N ALA A 80 13.66 -15.75 24.92
CA ALA A 80 13.60 -15.54 26.36
C ALA A 80 12.68 -16.55 27.06
N SER A 81 12.86 -16.71 28.36
CA SER A 81 11.87 -17.35 29.24
C SER A 81 11.58 -16.43 30.43
N TRP A 82 10.33 -16.41 30.88
CA TRP A 82 9.89 -15.58 32.01
C TRP A 82 8.76 -16.28 32.78
N THR A 83 8.27 -15.63 33.83
CA THR A 83 7.12 -16.07 34.61
C THR A 83 6.04 -15.00 34.50
N PHE A 84 4.79 -15.41 34.29
CA PHE A 84 3.67 -14.47 34.31
C PHE A 84 3.47 -13.89 35.71
N GLY A 85 3.23 -12.57 35.78
CA GLY A 85 2.76 -11.89 36.97
C GLY A 85 1.42 -11.23 36.66
N GLU A 86 0.37 -11.58 37.41
CA GLU A 86 -1.00 -11.06 37.27
C GLU A 86 -1.50 -10.97 35.81
N PRO A 87 -1.43 -12.06 35.01
CA PRO A 87 -1.80 -12.01 33.60
C PRO A 87 -3.28 -11.66 33.40
N ARG A 88 -3.54 -10.77 32.43
CA ARG A 88 -4.89 -10.47 31.95
C ARG A 88 -5.07 -11.03 30.55
N THR A 89 -6.18 -11.73 30.35
CA THR A 89 -6.55 -12.34 29.06
C THR A 89 -7.95 -11.85 28.68
N TRP A 90 -8.19 -11.70 27.39
CA TRP A 90 -9.46 -11.18 26.84
C TRP A 90 -10.15 -12.15 25.88
N LEU A 91 -9.48 -13.27 25.54
CA LEU A 91 -10.04 -14.30 24.68
C LEU A 91 -10.55 -15.46 25.52
N THR A 92 -11.69 -16.03 25.13
CA THR A 92 -12.12 -17.36 25.55
C THR A 92 -11.88 -18.37 24.41
N PRO A 93 -11.93 -19.68 24.67
CA PRO A 93 -11.93 -20.70 23.62
C PRO A 93 -12.95 -20.39 22.51
N GLU A 94 -14.16 -20.01 22.89
CA GLU A 94 -15.28 -19.73 21.99
C GLU A 94 -15.02 -18.49 21.14
N LEU A 95 -14.51 -17.41 21.74
CA LEU A 95 -14.18 -16.17 21.02
C LEU A 95 -13.04 -16.39 20.02
N LEU A 96 -11.98 -17.10 20.43
CA LEU A 96 -10.86 -17.38 19.54
C LEU A 96 -11.28 -18.29 18.38
N LEU A 97 -12.10 -19.31 18.64
CA LEU A 97 -12.66 -20.15 17.58
C LEU A 97 -13.50 -19.35 16.59
N ALA A 98 -14.36 -18.45 17.08
CA ALA A 98 -15.19 -17.61 16.24
C ALA A 98 -14.34 -16.65 15.37
N GLU A 99 -13.31 -16.01 15.94
CA GLU A 99 -12.36 -15.19 15.17
C GLU A 99 -11.59 -16.00 14.11
N VAL A 100 -11.21 -17.24 14.41
CA VAL A 100 -10.55 -18.14 13.45
C VAL A 100 -11.49 -18.50 12.29
N ARG A 101 -12.79 -18.76 12.58
CA ARG A 101 -13.79 -19.00 11.54
C ARG A 101 -13.99 -17.78 10.63
N ASP A 102 -14.09 -16.59 11.22
CA ASP A 102 -14.17 -15.34 10.45
C ASP A 102 -12.92 -15.12 9.59
N THR A 103 -11.74 -15.40 10.13
CA THR A 103 -10.48 -15.34 9.37
C THR A 103 -10.51 -16.27 8.15
N ILE A 104 -11.07 -17.47 8.29
CA ILE A 104 -11.20 -18.42 7.17
C ILE A 104 -12.19 -17.89 6.13
N ASP A 105 -13.30 -17.27 6.55
CA ASP A 105 -14.24 -16.64 5.63
C ASP A 105 -13.57 -15.52 4.82
N GLU A 106 -12.83 -14.63 5.49
CA GLU A 106 -12.07 -13.56 4.85
C GLU A 106 -11.07 -14.09 3.82
N LEU A 107 -10.30 -15.13 4.17
CA LEU A 107 -9.33 -15.77 3.27
C LEU A 107 -9.99 -16.38 2.02
N ASN A 108 -11.28 -16.71 2.08
CA ASN A 108 -12.07 -17.21 0.97
C ASN A 108 -12.88 -16.11 0.25
N GLY A 109 -12.75 -14.85 0.65
CA GLY A 109 -13.55 -13.74 0.11
C GLY A 109 -15.04 -13.83 0.47
N ARG A 110 -15.38 -14.58 1.52
CA ARG A 110 -16.73 -14.64 2.10
C ARG A 110 -16.85 -13.57 3.19
N PRO A 111 -18.08 -13.06 3.46
CA PRO A 111 -18.27 -12.13 4.56
C PRO A 111 -18.00 -12.81 5.90
N ASP A 112 -17.19 -12.18 6.74
CA ASP A 112 -17.01 -12.51 8.15
C ASP A 112 -18.27 -12.19 8.97
N SER A 113 -18.24 -12.41 10.28
CA SER A 113 -19.37 -12.09 11.17
C SER A 113 -19.78 -10.62 11.10
N THR A 114 -18.82 -9.70 10.99
CA THR A 114 -19.08 -8.26 10.83
C THR A 114 -19.81 -7.99 9.52
N GLY A 115 -19.31 -8.50 8.40
CA GLY A 115 -19.91 -8.35 7.08
C GLY A 115 -21.33 -8.93 7.03
N ARG A 116 -21.56 -10.10 7.65
CA ARG A 116 -22.91 -10.69 7.78
C ARG A 116 -23.85 -9.83 8.61
N CYS A 117 -23.36 -9.24 9.70
CA CYS A 117 -24.15 -8.31 10.52
C CYS A 117 -24.52 -7.04 9.73
N LEU A 118 -23.58 -6.44 9.02
CA LEU A 118 -23.85 -5.23 8.23
C LEU A 118 -24.84 -5.52 7.08
N ALA A 119 -24.76 -6.69 6.45
CA ALA A 119 -25.75 -7.11 5.46
C ALA A 119 -27.16 -7.25 6.08
N ALA A 120 -27.28 -7.79 7.30
CA ALA A 120 -28.55 -7.86 8.01
C ALA A 120 -29.07 -6.45 8.40
N VAL A 121 -28.18 -5.53 8.75
CA VAL A 121 -28.52 -4.12 8.97
C VAL A 121 -29.02 -3.47 7.70
N ASP A 122 -28.40 -3.72 6.54
CA ASP A 122 -28.87 -3.18 5.26
C ASP A 122 -30.29 -3.66 4.93
N VAL A 123 -30.58 -4.94 5.17
CA VAL A 123 -31.95 -5.50 5.03
C VAL A 123 -32.92 -4.78 5.96
N PHE A 124 -32.54 -4.58 7.23
CA PHE A 124 -33.36 -3.86 8.19
C PHE A 124 -33.58 -2.38 7.82
N MET A 125 -32.56 -1.70 7.30
CA MET A 125 -32.66 -0.30 6.89
C MET A 125 -33.55 -0.13 5.66
N GLY A 126 -33.58 -1.13 4.77
CA GLY A 126 -34.48 -1.18 3.61
C GLY A 126 -35.94 -1.50 3.97
N ASP A 127 -36.15 -2.33 4.99
CA ASP A 127 -37.48 -2.68 5.52
C ASP A 127 -37.46 -2.80 7.04
N ARG A 128 -37.94 -1.76 7.73
CA ARG A 128 -37.80 -1.56 9.19
C ARG A 128 -38.81 -2.35 10.01
N THR A 129 -38.93 -3.65 9.73
CA THR A 129 -39.75 -4.57 10.54
C THR A 129 -38.99 -5.03 11.79
N GLU A 130 -39.74 -5.44 12.81
CA GLU A 130 -39.17 -6.01 14.03
C GLU A 130 -38.41 -7.31 13.74
N ASP A 131 -38.90 -8.13 12.81
CA ASP A 131 -38.24 -9.37 12.41
C ASP A 131 -36.85 -9.10 11.79
N ASN A 132 -36.75 -8.11 10.89
CA ASN A 132 -35.48 -7.71 10.31
C ASN A 132 -34.53 -7.12 11.36
N ARG A 133 -35.07 -6.33 12.31
CA ARG A 133 -34.28 -5.79 13.43
C ARG A 133 -33.75 -6.90 14.34
N ALA A 134 -34.59 -7.88 14.67
CA ALA A 134 -34.20 -9.04 15.46
C ALA A 134 -33.13 -9.88 14.77
N ALA A 135 -33.22 -10.04 13.44
CA ALA A 135 -32.18 -10.69 12.64
C ALA A 135 -30.85 -9.92 12.68
N ALA A 136 -30.88 -8.59 12.51
CA ALA A 136 -29.70 -7.74 12.65
C ALA A 136 -29.10 -7.82 14.06
N ARG A 137 -29.94 -7.84 15.11
CA ARG A 137 -29.52 -8.02 16.50
C ARG A 137 -28.87 -9.38 16.74
N ALA A 138 -29.43 -10.45 16.20
CA ALA A 138 -28.85 -11.78 16.30
C ALA A 138 -27.48 -11.84 15.62
N ALA A 139 -27.35 -11.25 14.43
CA ALA A 139 -26.09 -11.17 13.70
C ALA A 139 -25.04 -10.33 14.45
N TYR A 140 -25.44 -9.20 15.06
CA TYR A 140 -24.57 -8.37 15.90
C TYR A 140 -24.01 -9.15 17.10
N LEU A 141 -24.87 -9.89 17.80
CA LEU A 141 -24.46 -10.71 18.95
C LEU A 141 -23.58 -11.91 18.54
N ALA A 142 -23.65 -12.35 17.29
CA ALA A 142 -22.78 -13.39 16.74
C ALA A 142 -21.37 -12.89 16.40
N ILE A 143 -21.14 -11.57 16.32
CA ILE A 143 -19.78 -11.01 16.17
C ILE A 143 -19.00 -11.28 17.46
N PRO A 144 -17.76 -11.83 17.39
CA PRO A 144 -16.92 -12.01 18.58
C PRO A 144 -16.73 -10.67 19.31
N GLU A 145 -16.94 -10.67 20.63
CA GLU A 145 -16.95 -9.45 21.47
C GLU A 145 -15.67 -8.62 21.31
N THR A 146 -14.53 -9.30 21.20
CA THR A 146 -13.19 -8.76 20.97
C THR A 146 -13.04 -7.92 19.70
N VAL A 147 -13.86 -8.15 18.68
CA VAL A 147 -13.84 -7.40 17.41
C VAL A 147 -15.10 -6.56 17.19
N ARG A 148 -16.18 -6.86 17.91
CA ARG A 148 -17.50 -6.22 17.80
C ARG A 148 -17.44 -4.70 17.90
N ARG A 149 -16.63 -4.18 18.84
CA ARG A 149 -16.37 -2.74 19.03
C ARG A 149 -15.90 -2.00 17.78
N TYR A 150 -15.33 -2.73 16.82
CA TYR A 150 -14.77 -2.17 15.58
C TYR A 150 -15.65 -2.45 14.35
N ALA A 151 -16.85 -3.01 14.52
CA ALA A 151 -17.71 -3.48 13.43
C ALA A 151 -18.02 -2.40 12.37
N LEU A 152 -18.08 -1.12 12.76
CA LEU A 152 -18.36 -0.01 11.84
C LEU A 152 -17.12 0.60 11.19
N GLY A 153 -15.92 0.28 11.69
CA GLY A 153 -14.68 0.97 11.30
C GLY A 153 -14.59 2.44 11.72
N ASP A 154 -15.62 2.95 12.42
CA ASP A 154 -15.69 4.30 12.95
C ASP A 154 -14.95 4.37 14.29
N MET A 155 -13.85 5.13 14.33
CA MET A 155 -13.01 5.19 15.53
C MET A 155 -13.56 6.12 16.60
N ASP A 156 -14.44 7.05 16.24
CA ASP A 156 -15.02 8.02 17.15
C ASP A 156 -16.26 7.44 17.83
N ARG A 157 -17.15 6.83 17.04
CA ARG A 157 -18.42 6.25 17.53
C ARG A 157 -18.35 4.76 17.81
N LYS A 158 -17.30 4.05 17.37
CA LYS A 158 -17.15 2.59 17.53
C LYS A 158 -18.38 1.87 16.96
N ASP A 159 -18.91 0.90 17.68
CA ASP A 159 -20.15 0.20 17.35
C ASP A 159 -21.37 0.77 18.10
N HIS A 160 -21.25 1.90 18.81
CA HIS A 160 -22.37 2.47 19.57
C HIS A 160 -23.63 2.69 18.70
N PRO A 161 -23.54 3.30 17.49
CA PRO A 161 -24.72 3.42 16.63
C PRO A 161 -25.33 2.07 16.26
N LEU A 162 -24.50 1.04 16.04
CA LEU A 162 -24.97 -0.30 15.72
C LEU A 162 -25.69 -0.94 16.92
N GLN A 163 -25.13 -0.79 18.13
CA GLN A 163 -25.75 -1.26 19.38
C GLN A 163 -27.13 -0.67 19.59
N VAL A 164 -27.25 0.65 19.44
CA VAL A 164 -28.50 1.39 19.59
C VAL A 164 -29.52 0.96 18.55
N LEU A 165 -29.09 0.86 17.28
CA LEU A 165 -29.95 0.44 16.18
C LEU A 165 -30.56 -0.95 16.41
N VAL A 166 -29.73 -1.94 16.74
CA VAL A 166 -30.22 -3.32 16.90
C VAL A 166 -31.00 -3.52 18.20
N ALA A 167 -30.71 -2.73 19.25
CA ALA A 167 -31.46 -2.76 20.50
C ALA A 167 -32.87 -2.18 20.33
N GLY A 168 -33.03 -1.11 19.54
CA GLY A 168 -34.31 -0.45 19.27
C GLY A 168 -34.90 0.30 20.49
N PRO A 169 -35.93 1.13 20.30
CA PRO A 169 -36.53 1.92 21.38
C PRO A 169 -37.04 1.04 22.54
N GLY A 170 -36.67 1.38 23.78
CA GLY A 170 -37.01 0.60 24.97
C GLY A 170 -36.17 -0.67 25.17
N GLY A 171 -35.38 -1.08 24.18
CA GLY A 171 -34.43 -2.17 24.28
C GLY A 171 -33.18 -1.79 25.07
N ARG A 172 -32.36 -2.78 25.42
CA ARG A 172 -31.09 -2.58 26.16
C ARG A 172 -29.90 -2.87 25.24
N ALA A 173 -29.01 -1.88 25.10
CA ALA A 173 -27.75 -2.04 24.37
C ALA A 173 -26.80 -2.96 25.17
N PRO A 174 -26.03 -3.85 24.53
CA PRO A 174 -25.18 -4.79 25.26
C PRO A 174 -24.13 -4.13 26.17
N ASP A 175 -23.53 -3.00 25.77
CA ASP A 175 -22.50 -2.34 26.57
C ASP A 175 -23.08 -1.38 27.63
N TRP A 176 -24.34 -0.99 27.49
CA TRP A 176 -25.06 -0.13 28.45
C TRP A 176 -26.42 -0.75 28.81
N PRO A 177 -26.42 -1.87 29.53
CA PRO A 177 -27.66 -2.60 29.79
C PRO A 177 -28.55 -1.90 30.82
N GLU A 178 -28.10 -0.87 31.52
CA GLU A 178 -28.84 -0.24 32.62
C GLU A 178 -29.94 0.71 32.14
N GLU A 179 -29.70 1.43 31.04
CA GLU A 179 -30.62 2.41 30.48
C GLU A 179 -31.27 1.87 29.19
N PRO A 180 -32.61 1.95 29.06
CA PRO A 180 -33.26 1.61 27.81
C PRO A 180 -32.90 2.65 26.73
N VAL A 181 -32.72 2.19 25.51
CA VAL A 181 -32.51 3.05 24.34
C VAL A 181 -33.70 4.00 24.18
N THR A 182 -33.43 5.30 24.18
CA THR A 182 -34.44 6.33 23.94
C THR A 182 -34.83 6.37 22.46
N GLN A 183 -36.01 6.92 22.16
CA GLN A 183 -36.42 7.14 20.77
C GLN A 183 -35.43 8.08 20.05
N GLU A 184 -34.94 9.12 20.74
CA GLU A 184 -33.97 10.08 20.21
C GLU A 184 -32.65 9.41 19.81
N ALA A 185 -32.06 8.60 20.69
CA ALA A 185 -30.82 7.88 20.37
C ALA A 185 -31.02 6.90 19.21
N TYR A 186 -32.18 6.24 19.15
CA TYR A 186 -32.53 5.35 18.05
C TYR A 186 -32.66 6.09 16.71
N ASP A 187 -33.31 7.27 16.71
CA ASP A 187 -33.44 8.10 15.51
C ASP A 187 -32.06 8.61 15.04
N GLU A 188 -31.15 8.94 15.96
CA GLU A 188 -29.76 9.28 15.64
C GLU A 188 -28.99 8.10 15.02
N ALA A 189 -29.21 6.88 15.52
CA ALA A 189 -28.62 5.67 14.94
C ALA A 189 -29.16 5.41 13.52
N ILE A 190 -30.45 5.59 13.29
CA ILE A 190 -31.04 5.51 11.94
C ILE A 190 -30.37 6.53 11.01
N ALA A 191 -30.27 7.79 11.44
CA ALA A 191 -29.63 8.85 10.66
C ALA A 191 -28.15 8.54 10.35
N TYR A 192 -27.43 7.94 11.30
CA TYR A 192 -26.05 7.48 11.10
C TYR A 192 -25.96 6.47 9.95
N PHE A 193 -26.82 5.45 9.92
CA PHE A 193 -26.78 4.42 8.87
C PHE A 193 -27.30 4.93 7.51
N GLU A 194 -28.24 5.87 7.49
CA GLU A 194 -28.66 6.57 6.28
C GLU A 194 -27.51 7.42 5.70
N GLU A 195 -26.83 8.19 6.55
CA GLU A 195 -25.66 8.97 6.15
C GLU A 195 -24.54 8.05 5.64
N ARG A 196 -24.21 6.99 6.37
CA ARG A 196 -23.21 6.00 5.96
C ARG A 196 -23.55 5.41 4.59
N SER A 197 -24.82 5.07 4.35
CA SER A 197 -25.28 4.54 3.06
C SER A 197 -25.11 5.55 1.92
N ARG A 198 -25.46 6.82 2.17
CA ARG A 198 -25.22 7.92 1.22
C ARG A 198 -23.73 8.09 0.93
N TRP A 199 -22.88 8.10 1.96
CA TRP A 199 -21.43 8.21 1.82
C TRP A 199 -20.84 7.08 0.96
N ILE A 200 -21.29 5.84 1.18
CA ILE A 200 -20.86 4.68 0.39
C ILE A 200 -21.33 4.81 -1.07
N ALA A 201 -22.58 5.21 -1.30
CA ALA A 201 -23.14 5.37 -2.63
C ALA A 201 -22.45 6.51 -3.44
N GLU A 202 -22.04 7.57 -2.77
CA GLU A 202 -21.34 8.70 -3.37
C GLU A 202 -19.84 8.43 -3.59
N ALA A 203 -19.24 7.47 -2.88
CA ALA A 203 -17.80 7.23 -2.90
C ALA A 203 -17.20 7.11 -4.33
N PRO A 204 -17.82 6.39 -5.29
CA PRO A 204 -17.30 6.30 -6.66
C PRO A 204 -17.29 7.63 -7.43
N SER A 205 -18.11 8.60 -7.02
CA SER A 205 -18.23 9.91 -7.69
C SER A 205 -17.32 10.99 -7.09
N ARG A 206 -16.65 10.69 -5.98
CA ARG A 206 -15.82 11.68 -5.28
C ARG A 206 -14.49 11.84 -6.01
N VAL A 207 -14.26 13.07 -6.45
CA VAL A 207 -12.95 13.50 -6.93
C VAL A 207 -12.20 14.11 -5.75
N PRO A 208 -10.99 13.66 -5.43
CA PRO A 208 -10.13 14.31 -4.45
C PRO A 208 -9.99 15.82 -4.73
N ALA A 209 -9.73 16.61 -3.68
CA ALA A 209 -9.52 18.06 -3.84
C ALA A 209 -8.36 18.39 -4.80
N ASP A 210 -7.35 17.51 -4.84
CA ASP A 210 -6.19 17.61 -5.73
C ASP A 210 -6.49 17.15 -7.18
N GLY A 211 -7.74 16.83 -7.50
CA GLY A 211 -8.17 16.28 -8.78
C GLY A 211 -8.17 14.76 -8.82
N ALA A 212 -8.35 14.19 -10.02
CA ALA A 212 -8.35 12.74 -10.20
C ALA A 212 -6.98 12.15 -9.84
N ALA A 213 -6.97 11.06 -9.06
CA ALA A 213 -5.74 10.38 -8.64
C ALA A 213 -5.01 9.71 -9.82
N ASP A 214 -5.77 9.27 -10.83
CA ASP A 214 -5.24 8.56 -12.00
C ASP A 214 -5.33 9.43 -13.26
N SER A 215 -4.26 9.40 -14.06
CA SER A 215 -4.27 9.87 -15.43
C SER A 215 -4.71 8.76 -16.38
N PHE A 216 -5.62 9.07 -17.31
CA PHE A 216 -6.03 8.16 -18.38
C PHE A 216 -5.23 8.38 -19.67
N ALA A 217 -4.23 9.26 -19.68
CA ALA A 217 -3.44 9.50 -20.87
C ALA A 217 -2.54 8.29 -21.19
N PRO A 218 -2.52 7.83 -22.45
CA PRO A 218 -1.73 6.68 -22.83
C PRO A 218 -0.24 6.97 -22.64
N ALA A 219 0.48 6.02 -22.03
CA ALA A 219 1.89 6.18 -21.73
C ALA A 219 2.74 6.51 -22.98
N VAL A 220 3.70 7.41 -22.81
CA VAL A 220 4.64 7.83 -23.85
C VAL A 220 5.96 7.08 -23.67
N LYS A 221 6.21 6.09 -24.53
CA LYS A 221 7.51 5.41 -24.57
C LYS A 221 8.53 6.18 -25.40
N VAL A 222 9.67 6.49 -24.79
CA VAL A 222 10.86 7.11 -25.41
C VAL A 222 11.89 6.02 -25.69
N TYR A 223 11.85 5.49 -26.91
CA TYR A 223 12.75 4.43 -27.36
C TYR A 223 14.20 4.90 -27.46
N HIS A 224 15.12 3.94 -27.42
CA HIS A 224 16.52 4.18 -27.73
C HIS A 224 16.67 4.73 -29.16
N SER A 225 17.38 5.84 -29.33
CA SER A 225 17.69 6.42 -30.64
C SER A 225 18.98 7.24 -30.54
N TYR A 226 19.78 7.25 -31.61
CA TYR A 226 21.07 7.96 -31.65
C TYR A 226 21.15 8.97 -32.80
N PRO A 227 20.34 10.05 -32.79
CA PRO A 227 20.44 11.07 -33.80
C PRO A 227 21.79 11.80 -33.67
N ARG A 228 22.60 11.78 -34.74
CA ARG A 228 23.91 12.47 -34.77
C ARG A 228 23.80 13.98 -35.02
N ARG A 229 22.62 14.44 -35.47
CA ARG A 229 22.32 15.85 -35.74
C ARG A 229 20.89 16.17 -35.33
N ALA A 230 20.62 17.45 -35.07
CA ALA A 230 19.27 17.90 -34.82
C ALA A 230 18.37 17.62 -36.03
N LEU A 231 17.14 17.19 -35.76
CA LEU A 231 16.12 16.91 -36.77
C LEU A 231 15.14 18.07 -36.83
N GLU A 232 14.57 18.32 -38.00
CA GLU A 232 13.53 19.34 -38.21
C GLU A 232 12.24 19.00 -37.44
N HIS A 233 11.90 17.71 -37.40
CA HIS A 233 10.75 17.17 -36.66
C HIS A 233 11.18 16.01 -35.76
N PRO A 234 11.81 16.29 -34.60
CA PRO A 234 12.42 15.25 -33.78
C PRO A 234 11.41 14.35 -33.06
N GLY A 235 10.16 14.81 -32.88
CA GLY A 235 9.15 14.09 -32.12
C GLY A 235 9.68 13.63 -30.76
N LYS A 236 9.35 12.40 -30.34
CA LYS A 236 9.79 11.85 -29.05
C LYS A 236 11.31 11.71 -28.91
N GLN A 237 12.08 11.72 -30.01
CA GLN A 237 13.55 11.68 -29.94
C GLN A 237 14.12 12.94 -29.29
N ALA A 238 13.40 14.06 -29.36
CA ALA A 238 13.74 15.29 -28.63
C ALA A 238 13.87 15.08 -27.12
N LEU A 239 13.18 14.10 -26.55
CA LEU A 239 13.17 13.84 -25.09
C LEU A 239 14.40 13.06 -24.62
N ARG A 240 15.25 12.58 -25.54
CA ARG A 240 16.44 11.81 -25.23
C ARG A 240 17.56 12.67 -24.63
N ASN A 241 18.28 12.12 -23.66
CA ASN A 241 19.45 12.78 -23.07
C ASN A 241 20.60 12.96 -24.09
N ASP A 242 20.68 12.05 -25.05
CA ASP A 242 21.69 12.05 -26.12
C ASP A 242 21.23 12.78 -27.39
N TYR A 243 20.00 13.33 -27.41
CA TYR A 243 19.57 14.19 -28.51
C TYR A 243 20.49 15.42 -28.61
N PRO A 244 20.99 15.78 -29.82
CA PRO A 244 21.95 16.87 -30.03
C PRO A 244 21.27 18.24 -29.90
N ALA A 245 21.01 18.63 -28.66
CA ALA A 245 20.55 19.95 -28.26
C ALA A 245 21.61 20.55 -27.32
N ALA A 246 22.38 21.50 -27.84
CA ALA A 246 23.51 22.05 -27.12
C ALA A 246 23.02 22.83 -25.88
N ILE A 247 23.61 22.57 -24.72
CA ILE A 247 23.25 23.26 -23.47
C ILE A 247 24.45 23.99 -22.90
N THR A 248 24.25 25.23 -22.49
CA THR A 248 25.29 26.05 -21.84
C THR A 248 25.07 26.07 -20.33
N LEU A 249 26.10 25.71 -19.57
CA LEU A 249 26.10 25.67 -18.11
C LEU A 249 27.42 26.19 -17.57
N ASP A 250 27.37 27.18 -16.68
CA ASP A 250 28.56 27.79 -16.07
C ASP A 250 29.59 28.19 -17.15
N GLU A 251 29.10 28.85 -18.22
CA GLU A 251 29.87 29.28 -19.41
C GLU A 251 30.41 28.15 -20.33
N VAL A 252 30.13 26.88 -20.01
CA VAL A 252 30.55 25.74 -20.83
C VAL A 252 29.37 25.19 -21.64
N THR A 253 29.55 25.12 -22.97
CA THR A 253 28.57 24.52 -23.88
C THR A 253 28.86 23.04 -24.09
N TYR A 254 27.86 22.20 -23.85
CA TYR A 254 27.91 20.76 -24.09
C TYR A 254 27.02 20.39 -25.27
N PRO A 255 27.41 19.45 -26.16
CA PRO A 255 26.60 19.06 -27.31
C PRO A 255 25.24 18.45 -26.96
N SER A 256 25.10 17.86 -25.76
CA SER A 256 23.84 17.31 -25.26
C SER A 256 23.86 17.17 -23.73
N VAL A 257 22.70 16.84 -23.15
CA VAL A 257 22.56 16.48 -21.73
C VAL A 257 23.48 15.31 -21.35
N ALA A 258 23.55 14.26 -22.18
CA ALA A 258 24.45 13.13 -21.98
C ALA A 258 25.92 13.55 -21.85
N HIS A 259 26.40 14.46 -22.71
CA HIS A 259 27.79 14.96 -22.63
C HIS A 259 28.02 15.70 -21.31
N ALA A 260 27.12 16.61 -20.93
CA ALA A 260 27.21 17.35 -19.69
C ALA A 260 27.16 16.44 -18.45
N TYR A 261 26.26 15.45 -18.45
CA TYR A 261 26.10 14.50 -17.35
C TYR A 261 27.38 13.68 -17.15
N TRP A 262 27.92 13.07 -18.21
CA TRP A 262 29.12 12.26 -18.11
C TRP A 262 30.35 13.10 -17.79
N ALA A 263 30.48 14.31 -18.34
CA ALA A 263 31.59 15.20 -18.02
C ALA A 263 31.56 15.62 -16.53
N ARG A 264 30.38 15.91 -15.96
CA ARG A 264 30.25 16.26 -14.53
C ARG A 264 30.49 15.08 -13.60
N SER A 265 30.35 13.86 -14.10
CA SER A 265 30.51 12.64 -13.33
C SER A 265 31.95 12.32 -12.95
N VAL A 266 32.95 12.80 -13.70
CA VAL A 266 34.36 12.39 -13.53
C VAL A 266 35.17 13.41 -12.70
N ALA A 267 36.14 12.90 -11.93
CA ALA A 267 36.93 13.71 -11.01
C ALA A 267 38.02 14.54 -11.73
N ALA A 268 38.78 13.94 -12.65
CA ALA A 268 39.94 14.57 -13.29
C ALA A 268 39.55 15.60 -14.37
N PRO A 269 40.07 16.85 -14.33
CA PRO A 269 39.73 17.90 -15.31
C PRO A 269 39.97 17.51 -16.77
N GLU A 270 41.08 16.84 -17.08
CA GLU A 270 41.45 16.41 -18.43
C GLU A 270 40.43 15.38 -18.95
N ALA A 271 39.99 14.47 -18.08
CA ALA A 271 38.93 13.52 -18.41
C ALA A 271 37.59 14.23 -18.64
N ARG A 272 37.25 15.28 -17.88
CA ARG A 272 36.02 16.07 -18.10
C ARG A 272 36.02 16.70 -19.49
N SER A 273 37.14 17.32 -19.89
CA SER A 273 37.27 17.94 -21.21
C SER A 273 37.18 16.90 -22.33
N ALA A 274 37.84 15.75 -22.19
CA ALA A 274 37.76 14.66 -23.17
C ALA A 274 36.34 14.08 -23.30
N VAL A 275 35.62 13.93 -22.19
CA VAL A 275 34.22 13.47 -22.19
C VAL A 275 33.29 14.50 -22.82
N ALA A 276 33.48 15.79 -22.50
CA ALA A 276 32.67 16.88 -23.04
C ALA A 276 32.85 17.05 -24.56
N ALA A 277 34.07 16.81 -25.06
CA ALA A 277 34.43 16.89 -26.47
C ALA A 277 34.18 15.59 -27.26
N ALA A 278 33.60 14.57 -26.65
CA ALA A 278 33.33 13.31 -27.33
C ALA A 278 32.36 13.50 -28.51
N GLU A 279 32.52 12.68 -29.56
CA GLU A 279 31.68 12.75 -30.77
C GLU A 279 30.21 12.43 -30.49
N THR A 280 29.94 11.55 -29.52
CA THR A 280 28.59 11.08 -29.19
C THR A 280 28.43 10.88 -27.69
N GLY A 281 27.18 10.95 -27.20
CA GLY A 281 26.86 10.67 -25.80
C GLY A 281 27.28 9.26 -25.36
N ALA A 282 27.22 8.27 -26.25
CA ALA A 282 27.71 6.91 -26.00
C ALA A 282 29.24 6.87 -25.80
N LYS A 283 29.98 7.64 -26.61
CA LYS A 283 31.43 7.78 -26.42
C LYS A 283 31.78 8.55 -25.15
N ALA A 284 31.03 9.60 -24.83
CA ALA A 284 31.15 10.35 -23.57
C ALA A 284 30.98 9.41 -22.36
N ARG A 285 29.95 8.54 -22.39
CA ARG A 285 29.73 7.51 -21.37
C ARG A 285 30.92 6.56 -21.23
N THR A 286 31.43 6.06 -22.34
CA THR A 286 32.55 5.10 -22.37
C THR A 286 33.80 5.72 -21.75
N LEU A 287 34.14 6.96 -22.14
CA LEU A 287 35.26 7.70 -21.58
C LEU A 287 35.06 7.97 -20.08
N ALA A 288 33.85 8.34 -19.67
CA ALA A 288 33.53 8.57 -18.27
C ALA A 288 33.46 7.31 -17.40
N ALA A 289 33.32 6.13 -18.01
CA ALA A 289 33.41 4.85 -17.31
C ALA A 289 34.86 4.41 -17.06
N ALA A 290 35.79 4.83 -17.93
CA ALA A 290 37.22 4.57 -17.79
C ALA A 290 37.94 5.53 -16.81
N ALA A 291 37.27 6.62 -16.40
CA ALA A 291 37.84 7.63 -15.51
C ALA A 291 37.31 7.48 -14.06
N PRO A 292 38.11 7.87 -13.05
CA PRO A 292 37.64 7.92 -11.66
C PRO A 292 36.40 8.80 -11.49
N ARG A 293 35.37 8.26 -10.82
CA ARG A 293 34.14 8.98 -10.54
C ARG A 293 34.39 10.07 -9.50
N ARG A 294 33.66 11.18 -9.62
CA ARG A 294 33.62 12.23 -8.61
C ARG A 294 33.06 11.70 -7.29
N GLU A 295 33.65 12.12 -6.18
CA GLU A 295 33.14 11.82 -4.86
C GLU A 295 31.69 12.29 -4.70
N GLY A 296 30.86 11.47 -4.04
CA GLY A 296 29.43 11.76 -3.83
C GLY A 296 28.55 11.71 -5.09
N TRP A 297 29.06 11.21 -6.22
CA TRP A 297 28.31 11.21 -7.48
C TRP A 297 27.00 10.43 -7.43
N GLU A 298 27.01 9.22 -6.86
CA GLU A 298 25.85 8.33 -6.87
C GLU A 298 24.59 8.93 -6.22
N PRO A 299 24.65 9.52 -5.01
CA PRO A 299 23.49 10.19 -4.44
C PRO A 299 23.13 11.50 -5.17
N ALA A 300 24.10 12.19 -5.82
CA ALA A 300 23.86 13.46 -6.49
C ALA A 300 23.33 13.34 -7.93
N ARG A 301 23.46 12.17 -8.58
CA ARG A 301 23.26 12.01 -10.03
C ARG A 301 21.86 12.40 -10.53
N THR A 302 20.82 12.19 -9.74
CA THR A 302 19.43 12.58 -10.10
C THR A 302 19.25 14.09 -10.09
N ALA A 303 19.78 14.78 -9.07
CA ALA A 303 19.75 16.24 -8.99
C ALA A 303 20.55 16.88 -10.14
N VAL A 304 21.71 16.30 -10.48
CA VAL A 304 22.49 16.74 -11.64
C VAL A 304 21.69 16.56 -12.92
N MET A 305 21.13 15.36 -13.18
CA MET A 305 20.31 15.12 -14.37
C MET A 305 19.11 16.06 -14.46
N ALA A 306 18.40 16.30 -13.34
CA ALA A 306 17.27 17.23 -13.29
C ALA A 306 17.68 18.65 -13.73
N ARG A 307 18.81 19.17 -13.21
CA ARG A 307 19.35 20.47 -13.62
C ARG A 307 19.67 20.52 -15.12
N LEU A 308 20.24 19.45 -15.68
CA LEU A 308 20.57 19.38 -17.11
C LEU A 308 19.32 19.35 -18.00
N LEU A 309 18.30 18.59 -17.59
CA LEU A 309 17.02 18.54 -18.30
C LEU A 309 16.31 19.89 -18.26
N ARG A 310 16.29 20.58 -17.11
CA ARG A 310 15.77 21.95 -17.00
C ARG A 310 16.47 22.89 -17.98
N ALA A 311 17.81 22.90 -17.97
CA ALA A 311 18.59 23.75 -18.87
C ALA A 311 18.30 23.44 -20.35
N LYS A 312 18.14 22.16 -20.71
CA LYS A 312 17.77 21.77 -22.07
C LYS A 312 16.42 22.36 -22.49
N PHE A 313 15.37 22.16 -21.70
CA PHE A 313 14.04 22.62 -22.10
C PHE A 313 13.84 24.13 -21.92
N GLU A 314 14.63 24.78 -21.07
CA GLU A 314 14.67 26.24 -20.95
C GLU A 314 15.37 26.89 -22.16
N GLN A 315 16.48 26.33 -22.61
CA GLN A 315 17.26 26.87 -23.73
C GLN A 315 16.70 26.48 -25.12
N HIS A 316 15.83 25.47 -25.18
CA HIS A 316 15.23 24.95 -26.41
C HIS A 316 13.69 24.88 -26.31
N PRO A 317 12.98 26.02 -26.45
CA PRO A 317 11.54 26.10 -26.29
C PRO A 317 10.75 25.17 -27.23
N GLU A 318 11.26 24.89 -28.42
CA GLU A 318 10.67 23.96 -29.38
C GLU A 318 10.70 22.50 -28.88
N LEU A 319 11.73 22.12 -28.13
CA LEU A 319 11.78 20.80 -27.48
C LEU A 319 10.91 20.77 -26.22
N ALA A 320 10.78 21.90 -25.53
CA ALA A 320 9.88 22.02 -24.39
C ALA A 320 8.42 21.84 -24.81
N ALA A 321 8.03 22.37 -25.96
CA ALA A 321 6.70 22.14 -26.54
C ALA A 321 6.42 20.65 -26.78
N ILE A 322 7.42 19.87 -27.22
CA ILE A 322 7.28 18.41 -27.39
C ILE A 322 7.07 17.71 -26.04
N LEU A 323 7.79 18.13 -24.99
CA LEU A 323 7.60 17.58 -23.65
C LEU A 323 6.21 17.94 -23.09
N LEU A 324 5.78 19.19 -23.24
CA LEU A 324 4.45 19.65 -22.81
C LEU A 324 3.32 18.93 -23.56
N ALA A 325 3.50 18.64 -24.84
CA ALA A 325 2.53 17.89 -25.65
C ALA A 325 2.30 16.44 -25.17
N THR A 326 3.12 15.94 -24.24
CA THR A 326 2.85 14.64 -23.58
C THR A 326 1.75 14.71 -22.54
N GLY A 327 1.23 15.90 -22.21
CA GLY A 327 0.12 16.08 -21.26
C GLY A 327 0.50 15.63 -19.86
N ASP A 328 -0.34 14.81 -19.25
CA ASP A 328 -0.13 14.15 -17.95
C ASP A 328 0.35 12.69 -18.09
N ALA A 329 0.58 12.21 -19.32
CA ALA A 329 0.98 10.83 -19.59
C ALA A 329 2.26 10.42 -18.86
N THR A 330 2.32 9.18 -18.39
CA THR A 330 3.56 8.57 -17.89
C THR A 330 4.59 8.48 -19.01
N VAL A 331 5.82 8.92 -18.74
CA VAL A 331 6.95 8.85 -19.67
C VAL A 331 7.80 7.62 -19.34
N ILE A 332 7.79 6.64 -20.24
CA ILE A 332 8.60 5.42 -20.11
C ILE A 332 9.89 5.61 -20.90
N TYR A 333 11.01 5.76 -20.22
CA TYR A 333 12.32 5.98 -20.85
C TYR A 333 13.07 4.66 -21.00
N ASP A 334 13.54 4.35 -22.21
CA ASP A 334 14.31 3.14 -22.47
C ASP A 334 15.83 3.40 -22.38
N ASP A 335 16.54 2.66 -21.53
CA ASP A 335 18.00 2.70 -21.42
C ASP A 335 18.50 1.30 -21.05
N ALA A 336 18.67 0.46 -22.08
CA ALA A 336 19.11 -0.93 -21.94
C ALA A 336 20.42 -1.08 -21.14
N ASP A 337 21.24 -0.03 -21.12
CA ASP A 337 22.52 -0.01 -20.43
C ASP A 337 22.40 0.48 -18.98
N SER A 338 21.20 0.88 -18.50
CA SER A 338 20.99 1.38 -17.14
C SER A 338 19.63 1.01 -16.56
N GLY A 339 19.61 0.05 -15.64
CA GLY A 339 18.43 -0.21 -14.78
C GLY A 339 18.09 0.94 -13.83
N PHE A 340 18.97 1.94 -13.67
CA PHE A 340 18.67 3.12 -12.87
C PHE A 340 17.93 4.19 -13.69
N TRP A 341 18.39 4.50 -14.90
CA TRP A 341 17.80 5.56 -15.72
C TRP A 341 16.61 5.09 -16.56
N GLY A 342 16.67 3.88 -17.10
CA GLY A 342 15.63 3.31 -17.96
C GLY A 342 14.63 2.43 -17.22
N ASP A 343 13.54 2.11 -17.91
CA ASP A 343 12.48 1.20 -17.48
C ASP A 343 12.80 -0.28 -17.75
N ASN A 344 13.53 -0.59 -18.83
CA ASN A 344 14.00 -1.95 -19.16
C ASN A 344 12.93 -3.05 -19.11
N GLY A 345 11.71 -2.72 -19.56
CA GLY A 345 10.57 -3.62 -19.55
C GLY A 345 10.00 -3.82 -18.14
N GLY A 346 9.85 -2.72 -17.39
CA GLY A 346 9.35 -2.70 -16.02
C GLY A 346 10.33 -3.18 -14.93
N ARG A 347 11.59 -3.47 -15.29
CA ARG A 347 12.61 -3.96 -14.33
C ARG A 347 13.55 -2.86 -13.83
N GLY A 348 13.61 -1.75 -14.54
CA GLY A 348 14.41 -0.58 -14.19
C GLY A 348 13.60 0.47 -13.42
N ARG A 349 14.29 1.48 -12.90
CA ARG A 349 13.70 2.52 -12.05
C ARG A 349 13.07 3.67 -12.83
N ASN A 350 13.31 3.76 -14.14
CA ASN A 350 12.78 4.80 -15.03
C ASN A 350 13.01 6.24 -14.51
N TRP A 351 14.16 6.52 -13.88
CA TRP A 351 14.42 7.85 -13.31
C TRP A 351 14.40 8.96 -14.37
N THR A 352 14.83 8.70 -15.60
CA THR A 352 14.77 9.74 -16.64
C THR A 352 13.33 10.08 -17.01
N GLY A 353 12.43 9.09 -17.12
CA GLY A 353 11.01 9.34 -17.33
C GLY A 353 10.39 10.22 -16.24
N ARG A 354 10.63 9.87 -14.98
CA ARG A 354 10.15 10.65 -13.81
C ARG A 354 10.68 12.08 -13.78
N LEU A 355 11.96 12.27 -14.14
CA LEU A 355 12.55 13.61 -14.21
C LEU A 355 11.98 14.43 -15.37
N LEU A 356 11.65 13.81 -16.51
CA LEU A 356 10.95 14.49 -17.60
C LEU A 356 9.54 14.93 -17.17
N GLU A 357 8.81 14.09 -16.44
CA GLU A 357 7.50 14.45 -15.87
C GLU A 357 7.60 15.61 -14.87
N LEU A 358 8.61 15.60 -14.00
CA LEU A 358 8.87 16.72 -13.08
C LEU A 358 9.17 18.01 -13.85
N VAL A 359 10.08 17.97 -14.82
CA VAL A 359 10.44 19.16 -15.62
C VAL A 359 9.24 19.66 -16.43
N ARG A 360 8.40 18.76 -16.95
CA ARG A 360 7.13 19.10 -17.60
C ARG A 360 6.20 19.85 -16.64
N SER A 361 6.05 19.35 -15.42
CA SER A 361 5.23 20.00 -14.38
C SER A 361 5.77 21.38 -14.01
N GLU A 362 7.09 21.53 -13.87
CA GLU A 362 7.71 22.84 -13.61
C GLU A 362 7.49 23.83 -14.75
N LEU A 363 7.55 23.38 -16.00
CA LEU A 363 7.26 24.23 -17.17
C LEU A 363 5.80 24.68 -17.19
N LEU A 364 4.85 23.78 -16.88
CA LEU A 364 3.43 24.11 -16.76
C LEU A 364 3.16 25.12 -15.64
N ALA A 365 3.77 24.92 -14.48
CA ALA A 365 3.64 25.81 -13.33
C ALA A 365 4.11 27.24 -13.68
N ARG A 366 5.27 27.37 -14.33
CA ARG A 366 5.78 28.66 -14.82
C ARG A 366 4.86 29.29 -15.88
N GLN A 367 4.34 28.52 -16.84
CA GLN A 367 3.38 29.01 -17.83
C GLN A 367 2.08 29.50 -17.18
N ALA A 368 1.62 28.82 -16.13
CA ALA A 368 0.43 29.16 -15.38
C ALA A 368 0.65 30.24 -14.30
N ARG A 369 1.91 30.63 -14.04
CA ARG A 369 2.31 31.55 -12.96
C ARG A 369 1.92 31.06 -11.57
N ILE A 370 2.07 29.76 -11.35
CA ILE A 370 1.94 29.10 -10.06
C ILE A 370 3.38 28.89 -9.57
N GLU A 371 3.95 29.87 -8.86
CA GLU A 371 5.31 29.82 -8.33
C GLU A 371 5.35 29.93 -6.81
#